data_AF-A0A9P5TAR9-F1
#
_entry.id   AF-A0A9P5TAR9-F1
#
_cell.length_a   1.000
_cell.length_b   1.000
_cell.length_c   1.000
_cell.angle_alpha   90.00
_cell.angle_beta   90.00
_cell.angle_gamma   90.00
#
_symmetry.space_group_name_H-M   'P 1'
#
loop_
_entity.id
_entity.type
_entity.pdbx_description
1 polymer ?
#
loop_
_entity_poly.entity_id
_entity_poly.type
_entity_poly.pdbx_seq_one_letter_code
_entity_poly.pdbx_strand_id
1 'polypeptide(L)'
;MKQSRSHTQFLRAPLSLYNMMACTPKRLPECVLEPGDACGDAHTAHSGEDLAKGLTVDNGKVQCPICDKDIKVGMGGVQNFWKQHNPGVSKVCKANLEKKKKAVAHRQDQPGLLSFFTKQPKVLIPPTVPMPTHVIAYDMESSSSGPCVTPVVSKTASPPVVPDMLAVNLLAVLENAIQDLPTLPEASESNEITMFAQSIPTDLADDNAWEYLDPMLNQFLGFNRTAEDILNELCRGERGLAVMVRYLKEFIGRYQIDRGLLEGKVQRLLKVIQTHTCQNSHSNASSDIIVISDGEDGTSEQRDPTYLPSEPTSSYIVSVWPPFAPCLALGL
;
A
#
# COMPACT_ATOMS: atom_id res chain seq x y z
N MET A 1 48.28 -24.85 -34.09
CA MET A 1 47.76 -26.19 -34.45
C MET A 1 47.64 -26.99 -33.16
N LYS A 2 46.52 -27.54 -32.68
CA LYS A 2 45.19 -27.88 -33.20
C LYS A 2 44.17 -27.66 -32.07
N GLN A 3 43.00 -27.11 -32.41
CA GLN A 3 41.81 -27.04 -31.56
C GLN A 3 41.22 -28.45 -31.36
N SER A 4 40.85 -28.79 -30.12
CA SER A 4 40.05 -29.99 -29.82
C SER A 4 38.61 -29.55 -29.54
N ARG A 5 37.69 -29.94 -30.42
CA ARG A 5 36.23 -29.75 -30.28
C ARG A 5 35.64 -31.02 -29.68
N SER A 6 35.00 -30.90 -28.53
CA SER A 6 34.16 -31.94 -27.93
C SER A 6 32.81 -31.98 -28.66
N HIS A 7 32.48 -33.17 -29.18
CA HIS A 7 31.28 -33.47 -29.96
C HIS A 7 30.24 -34.11 -29.03
N THR A 8 29.17 -33.39 -28.72
CA THR A 8 28.05 -33.86 -27.90
C THR A 8 27.02 -34.55 -28.81
N GLN A 9 26.85 -35.87 -28.64
CA GLN A 9 25.84 -36.65 -29.35
C GLN A 9 24.50 -36.59 -28.63
N PHE A 10 23.46 -36.10 -29.31
CA PHE A 10 22.06 -36.19 -28.89
C PHE A 10 21.46 -37.50 -29.43
N LEU A 11 21.07 -38.41 -28.54
CA LEU A 11 20.26 -39.58 -28.86
C LEU A 11 18.77 -39.17 -28.90
N ARG A 12 18.15 -39.33 -30.08
CA ARG A 12 16.69 -39.26 -30.26
C ARG A 12 16.06 -40.61 -29.88
N ALA A 13 15.10 -40.59 -28.96
CA ALA A 13 14.20 -41.71 -28.70
C ALA A 13 12.93 -41.62 -29.58
N PRO A 14 12.35 -42.75 -30.00
CA PRO A 14 11.21 -42.79 -30.92
C PRO A 14 9.86 -42.57 -30.23
N LEU A 15 8.96 -41.87 -30.92
CA LEU A 15 7.56 -41.67 -30.55
C LEU A 15 6.79 -42.98 -30.70
N SER A 16 6.20 -43.45 -29.59
CA SER A 16 5.25 -44.55 -29.55
C SER A 16 3.82 -44.01 -29.74
N LEU A 17 3.19 -44.43 -30.83
CA LEU A 17 1.74 -44.40 -31.05
C LEU A 17 1.09 -45.48 -30.20
N TYR A 18 0.05 -45.14 -29.44
CA TYR A 18 -1.22 -45.87 -29.21
C TYR A 18 -1.84 -45.46 -27.86
N ASN A 19 -3.00 -44.78 -27.90
CA ASN A 19 -4.21 -45.21 -27.21
C ASN A 19 -5.36 -44.23 -27.48
N MET A 20 -6.28 -44.65 -28.35
CA MET A 20 -7.64 -44.13 -28.41
C MET A 20 -8.44 -44.77 -27.29
N MET A 21 -8.88 -43.98 -26.30
CA MET A 21 -9.98 -44.35 -25.42
C MET A 21 -11.19 -43.48 -25.75
N ALA A 22 -12.28 -44.17 -26.09
CA ALA A 22 -13.59 -43.60 -26.35
C ALA A 22 -14.19 -43.03 -25.06
N CYS A 23 -14.53 -41.74 -25.05
CA CYS A 23 -15.43 -41.17 -24.06
C CYS A 23 -16.87 -41.32 -24.54
N THR A 24 -17.65 -42.15 -23.85
CA THR A 24 -19.11 -42.15 -23.94
C THR A 24 -19.68 -40.95 -23.16
N PRO A 25 -20.78 -40.34 -23.63
CA PRO A 25 -21.38 -39.20 -22.95
C PRO A 25 -22.15 -39.66 -21.71
N LYS A 26 -21.66 -39.28 -20.52
CA LYS A 26 -22.46 -39.33 -19.28
C LYS A 26 -23.54 -38.25 -19.36
N ARG A 27 -24.81 -38.68 -19.27
CA ARG A 27 -25.96 -37.82 -18.99
C ARG A 27 -25.69 -36.99 -17.73
N LEU A 28 -25.80 -35.68 -17.87
CA LEU A 28 -25.88 -34.75 -16.76
C LEU A 28 -27.22 -34.93 -16.03
N PRO A 29 -27.26 -34.78 -14.70
CA PRO A 29 -28.52 -34.71 -13.97
C PRO A 29 -29.26 -33.41 -14.32
N GLU A 30 -30.56 -33.53 -14.54
CA GLU A 30 -31.53 -32.44 -14.65
C GLU A 30 -31.43 -31.54 -13.41
N CYS A 31 -30.92 -30.32 -13.60
CA CYS A 31 -31.07 -29.25 -12.64
C CYS A 31 -32.50 -28.69 -12.78
N VAL A 32 -33.31 -28.94 -11.76
CA VAL A 32 -34.58 -28.25 -11.54
C VAL A 32 -34.26 -26.77 -11.32
N LEU A 33 -34.73 -25.91 -12.22
CA LEU A 33 -34.64 -24.46 -12.14
C LEU A 33 -35.71 -23.95 -11.17
N GLU A 34 -35.28 -23.46 -10.01
CA GLU A 34 -36.08 -22.56 -9.17
C GLU A 34 -36.11 -21.16 -9.82
N PRO A 35 -37.28 -20.50 -9.95
CA PRO A 35 -37.37 -19.16 -10.50
C PRO A 35 -37.21 -18.12 -9.38
N GLY A 36 -36.05 -17.49 -9.27
CA GLY A 36 -35.84 -16.37 -8.35
C GLY A 36 -34.52 -15.66 -8.62
N ASP A 37 -34.59 -14.33 -8.73
CA ASP A 37 -33.47 -13.38 -8.77
C ASP A 37 -32.70 -13.22 -10.08
N ALA A 38 -33.42 -12.73 -11.10
CA ALA A 38 -32.84 -11.97 -12.18
C ALA A 38 -32.46 -10.55 -11.71
N CYS A 39 -31.31 -10.41 -11.04
CA CYS A 39 -30.57 -9.14 -11.07
C CYS A 39 -29.88 -9.06 -12.44
N GLY A 40 -30.59 -8.53 -13.42
CA GLY A 40 -29.98 -8.12 -14.68
C GLY A 40 -29.04 -6.96 -14.39
N ASP A 41 -27.74 -7.21 -14.38
CA ASP A 41 -26.70 -6.19 -14.44
C ASP A 41 -26.88 -5.42 -15.76
N ALA A 42 -27.70 -4.38 -15.72
CA ALA A 42 -27.76 -3.39 -16.77
C ALA A 42 -26.40 -2.69 -16.78
N HIS A 43 -25.51 -3.16 -17.66
CA HIS A 43 -24.31 -2.43 -18.03
C HIS A 43 -24.71 -1.04 -18.53
N THR A 44 -24.71 -0.07 -17.64
CA THR A 44 -24.86 1.35 -17.98
C THR A 44 -23.73 1.67 -18.95
N ALA A 45 -24.08 1.87 -20.22
CA ALA A 45 -23.15 2.31 -21.23
C ALA A 45 -22.76 3.75 -20.90
N HIS A 46 -21.75 3.92 -20.05
CA HIS A 46 -21.13 5.22 -19.84
C HIS A 46 -20.65 5.72 -21.20
N SER A 47 -21.22 6.84 -21.63
CA SER A 47 -20.82 7.49 -22.87
C SER A 47 -19.31 7.74 -22.82
N GLY A 48 -18.59 7.38 -23.90
CA GLY A 48 -17.12 7.31 -23.92
C GLY A 48 -16.41 8.64 -23.65
N GLU A 49 -17.14 9.74 -23.49
CA GLU A 49 -16.59 11.08 -23.25
C GLU A 49 -16.16 11.30 -21.79
N ASP A 50 -16.84 10.70 -20.82
CA ASP A 50 -16.49 10.89 -19.39
C ASP A 50 -15.22 10.12 -19.00
N LEU A 51 -14.95 8.99 -19.66
CA LEU A 51 -13.71 8.21 -19.49
C LEU A 51 -12.46 8.94 -19.99
N ALA A 52 -12.61 9.96 -20.84
CA ALA A 52 -11.47 10.70 -21.40
C ALA A 52 -10.87 11.74 -20.45
N LYS A 53 -11.63 12.21 -19.45
CA LYS A 53 -11.18 13.28 -18.54
C LYS A 53 -10.17 12.82 -17.47
N GLY A 54 -9.91 11.52 -17.34
CA GLY A 54 -9.06 10.97 -16.30
C GLY A 54 -7.75 10.30 -16.77
N LEU A 55 -7.41 10.34 -18.06
CA LEU A 55 -6.21 9.64 -18.56
C LEU A 55 -4.96 10.51 -18.37
N THR A 56 -4.10 10.13 -17.44
CA THR A 56 -2.75 10.72 -17.29
C THR A 56 -1.77 10.08 -18.27
N VAL A 57 -0.86 10.89 -18.82
CA VAL A 57 0.23 10.43 -19.69
C VAL A 57 1.51 10.40 -18.87
N ASP A 58 1.95 9.22 -18.47
CA ASP A 58 3.16 9.01 -17.69
C ASP A 58 4.24 8.36 -18.57
N ASN A 59 5.37 9.04 -18.74
CA ASN A 59 6.50 8.57 -19.57
C ASN A 59 6.12 8.21 -21.02
N GLY A 60 5.21 8.99 -21.63
CA GLY A 60 4.73 8.74 -22.99
C GLY A 60 3.89 7.47 -23.11
N LYS A 61 3.33 6.98 -22.02
CA LYS A 61 2.37 5.88 -21.98
C LYS A 61 1.09 6.34 -21.29
N VAL A 62 -0.02 5.71 -21.65
CA VAL A 62 -1.32 5.90 -20.99
C VAL A 62 -1.79 4.53 -20.51
N GLN A 63 -2.17 4.44 -19.24
CA GLN A 63 -2.75 3.22 -18.70
C GLN A 63 -4.23 3.13 -19.09
N CYS A 64 -4.64 2.04 -19.74
CA CYS A 64 -6.04 1.84 -20.10
C CYS A 64 -6.86 1.47 -18.85
N PRO A 65 -7.94 2.20 -18.51
CA PRO A 65 -8.71 1.97 -17.28
C PRO A 65 -9.54 0.68 -17.29
N ILE A 66 -9.71 0.06 -18.47
CA ILE A 66 -10.49 -1.18 -18.62
C ILE A 66 -9.60 -2.41 -18.53
N CYS A 67 -8.43 -2.40 -19.20
CA CYS A 67 -7.55 -3.57 -19.28
C CYS A 67 -6.23 -3.43 -18.51
N ASP A 68 -6.02 -2.31 -17.83
CA ASP A 68 -4.85 -1.92 -17.01
C ASP A 68 -3.50 -2.00 -17.72
N LYS A 69 -3.48 -2.04 -19.05
CA LYS A 69 -2.24 -2.06 -19.83
C LYS A 69 -1.74 -0.65 -20.12
N ASP A 70 -0.44 -0.47 -19.94
CA ASP A 70 0.27 0.71 -20.43
C ASP A 70 0.39 0.66 -21.94
N ILE A 71 -0.21 1.63 -22.61
CA ILE A 71 -0.18 1.77 -24.07
C ILE A 71 0.74 2.93 -24.42
N LYS A 72 1.77 2.67 -25.22
CA LYS A 72 2.69 3.70 -25.69
C LYS A 72 1.95 4.68 -26.59
N VAL A 73 2.03 5.96 -26.24
CA VAL A 73 1.41 7.04 -26.97
C VAL A 73 2.45 7.66 -27.88
N GLY A 74 2.23 7.59 -29.20
CA GLY A 74 3.10 8.22 -30.19
C GLY A 74 2.91 9.74 -30.26
N MET A 75 3.49 10.38 -31.27
CA MET A 75 3.38 11.83 -31.48
C MET A 75 1.94 12.36 -31.57
N GLY A 76 0.96 11.51 -31.89
CA GLY A 76 -0.45 11.87 -31.94
C GLY A 76 -1.16 12.00 -30.59
N GLY A 77 -0.45 11.85 -29.46
CA GLY A 77 -1.00 12.03 -28.12
C GLY A 77 -2.17 11.07 -27.81
N VAL A 78 -2.98 11.45 -26.82
CA VAL A 78 -4.11 10.62 -26.33
C VAL A 78 -5.12 10.29 -27.44
N GLN A 79 -5.24 11.12 -28.48
CA GLN A 79 -6.08 10.81 -29.65
C GLN A 79 -5.63 9.54 -30.38
N ASN A 80 -4.31 9.28 -30.46
CA ASN A 80 -3.80 8.04 -31.05
C ASN A 80 -4.14 6.81 -30.18
N PHE A 81 -4.16 6.98 -28.86
CA PHE A 81 -4.62 5.94 -27.93
C PHE A 81 -6.09 5.58 -28.20
N TRP A 82 -6.97 6.57 -28.36
CA TRP A 82 -8.38 6.32 -28.67
C TRP A 82 -8.57 5.61 -30.02
N LYS A 83 -7.79 5.97 -31.05
CA LYS A 83 -7.88 5.31 -32.37
C LYS A 83 -7.40 3.85 -32.35
N GLN A 84 -6.29 3.57 -31.67
CA GLN A 84 -5.67 2.23 -31.71
C GLN A 84 -6.19 1.27 -30.63
N HIS A 85 -6.50 1.80 -29.45
CA HIS A 85 -6.83 0.98 -28.29
C HIS A 85 -8.29 1.08 -27.85
N ASN A 86 -9.03 2.15 -28.18
CA ASN A 86 -10.43 2.42 -27.80
C ASN A 86 -10.98 1.51 -26.66
N PRO A 87 -10.83 1.90 -25.39
CA PRO A 87 -11.20 1.10 -24.22
C PRO A 87 -12.56 0.41 -24.36
N GLY A 88 -12.60 -0.91 -24.11
CA GLY A 88 -13.82 -1.73 -24.20
C GLY A 88 -14.26 -2.10 -25.63
N VAL A 89 -13.96 -1.27 -26.63
CA VAL A 89 -14.43 -1.46 -28.01
C VAL A 89 -13.39 -2.18 -28.88
N SER A 90 -12.12 -1.77 -28.82
CA SER A 90 -11.11 -2.29 -29.73
C SER A 90 -10.79 -3.77 -29.50
N LYS A 91 -10.41 -4.48 -30.57
CA LYS A 91 -9.94 -5.87 -30.49
C LYS A 91 -8.71 -6.02 -29.59
N VAL A 92 -7.83 -5.01 -29.57
CA VAL A 92 -6.61 -5.00 -28.75
C VAL A 92 -6.96 -4.90 -27.26
N CYS A 93 -7.88 -4.01 -26.89
CA CYS A 93 -8.36 -3.89 -25.52
C CYS A 93 -9.04 -5.17 -25.04
N LYS A 94 -9.95 -5.74 -25.85
CA LYS A 94 -10.63 -7.00 -25.52
C LYS A 94 -9.64 -8.16 -25.31
N ALA A 95 -8.63 -8.28 -26.18
CA ALA A 95 -7.59 -9.30 -26.04
C ALA A 95 -6.76 -9.13 -24.76
N ASN A 96 -6.42 -7.88 -24.38
CA ASN A 96 -5.71 -7.62 -23.13
C ASN A 96 -6.59 -7.88 -21.90
N LEU A 97 -7.86 -7.53 -21.96
CA LEU A 97 -8.82 -7.80 -20.89
C LEU A 97 -8.97 -9.31 -20.66
N GLU A 98 -9.11 -10.11 -21.72
CA GLU A 98 -9.16 -11.57 -21.63
C GLU A 98 -7.85 -12.16 -21.07
N LYS A 99 -6.69 -11.61 -21.43
CA LYS A 99 -5.41 -12.01 -20.82
C LYS A 99 -5.36 -11.68 -19.33
N LYS A 100 -5.86 -10.50 -18.92
CA LYS A 100 -5.96 -10.10 -17.50
C LYS A 100 -6.85 -11.07 -16.71
N LYS A 101 -8.05 -11.37 -17.23
CA LYS A 101 -8.98 -12.35 -16.62
C LYS A 101 -8.34 -13.72 -16.45
N LYS A 102 -7.66 -14.23 -17.49
CA LYS A 102 -6.94 -15.52 -17.42
C LYS A 102 -5.80 -15.50 -16.41
N ALA A 103 -5.06 -14.39 -16.31
CA ALA A 103 -3.98 -14.26 -15.32
C ALA A 103 -4.52 -14.21 -13.87
N VAL A 104 -5.66 -13.56 -13.65
CA VAL A 104 -6.34 -13.55 -12.35
C VAL A 104 -6.87 -14.93 -12.00
N ALA A 105 -7.56 -15.61 -12.92
CA ALA A 105 -8.03 -16.99 -12.70
C ALA A 105 -6.87 -17.93 -12.38
N HIS A 106 -5.76 -17.85 -13.15
CA HIS A 106 -4.57 -18.64 -12.87
C HIS A 106 -3.94 -18.33 -11.50
N ARG A 107 -3.96 -17.07 -11.05
CA ARG A 107 -3.49 -16.71 -9.69
C ARG A 107 -4.40 -17.26 -8.59
N GLN A 108 -5.69 -17.37 -8.86
CA GLN A 108 -6.66 -17.92 -7.92
C GLN A 108 -6.58 -19.44 -7.84
N ASP A 109 -6.29 -20.12 -8.96
CA ASP A 109 -6.10 -21.57 -9.02
C ASP A 109 -4.70 -22.02 -8.57
N GLN A 110 -3.71 -21.11 -8.54
CA GLN A 110 -2.42 -21.40 -7.96
C GLN A 110 -2.61 -21.59 -6.44
N PRO A 111 -2.39 -22.81 -5.91
CA PRO A 111 -2.53 -23.06 -4.48
C PRO A 111 -1.58 -22.12 -3.75
N GLY A 112 -2.16 -21.12 -3.06
CA GLY A 112 -1.39 -20.14 -2.29
C GLY A 112 -0.45 -20.87 -1.34
N LEU A 113 0.69 -20.26 -1.01
CA LEU A 113 1.71 -20.88 -0.16
C LEU A 113 1.13 -21.39 1.19
N LEU A 114 0.02 -20.79 1.64
CA LEU A 114 -0.75 -21.19 2.82
C LEU A 114 -1.55 -22.51 2.66
N SER A 115 -1.85 -22.95 1.45
CA SER A 115 -2.55 -24.23 1.19
C SER A 115 -1.73 -25.47 1.60
N PHE A 116 -0.41 -25.32 1.78
CA PHE A 116 0.45 -26.35 2.36
C PHE A 116 0.27 -26.49 3.88
N PHE A 117 -0.22 -25.44 4.56
CA PHE A 117 -0.41 -25.43 6.02
C PHE A 117 -1.82 -25.80 6.46
N THR A 118 -2.82 -25.75 5.57
CA THR A 118 -4.21 -26.11 5.91
C THR A 118 -4.52 -27.59 5.78
N LYS A 119 -3.61 -28.38 5.19
CA LYS A 119 -3.67 -29.84 5.34
C LYS A 119 -3.20 -30.19 6.74
N GLN A 120 -4.12 -30.14 7.70
CA GLN A 120 -3.90 -30.77 8.99
C GLN A 120 -3.45 -32.23 8.73
N PRO A 121 -2.27 -32.63 9.24
CA PRO A 121 -1.86 -34.02 9.13
C PRO A 121 -2.96 -34.86 9.77
N LYS A 122 -3.56 -35.78 9.00
CA LYS A 122 -4.45 -36.82 9.53
C LYS A 122 -3.67 -37.49 10.66
N VAL A 123 -4.12 -37.26 11.90
CA VAL A 123 -3.67 -37.84 13.16
C VAL A 123 -2.59 -38.89 12.94
N LEU A 124 -1.33 -38.46 12.92
CA LEU A 124 -0.21 -39.37 12.99
C LEU A 124 -0.26 -39.89 14.42
N ILE A 125 -0.79 -41.11 14.57
CA ILE A 125 -0.57 -41.92 15.76
C ILE A 125 0.94 -41.94 15.94
N PRO A 126 1.51 -41.34 17.01
CA PRO A 126 2.94 -41.34 17.19
C PRO A 126 3.38 -42.80 17.24
N PRO A 127 4.35 -43.24 16.42
CA PRO A 127 4.94 -44.54 16.59
C PRO A 127 5.48 -44.59 18.01
N THR A 128 4.98 -45.53 18.82
CA THR A 128 5.45 -45.77 20.17
C THR A 128 6.95 -46.04 20.13
N VAL A 129 7.76 -45.02 20.38
CA VAL A 129 9.21 -45.15 20.45
C VAL A 129 9.53 -45.77 21.80
N PRO A 130 10.24 -46.92 21.85
CA PRO A 130 10.68 -47.48 23.12
C PRO A 130 11.59 -46.50 23.86
N MET A 131 11.25 -46.28 25.13
CA MET A 131 11.90 -45.34 26.04
C MET A 131 13.41 -45.62 26.12
N PRO A 132 14.29 -44.64 25.83
CA PRO A 132 15.73 -44.83 25.98
C PRO A 132 16.09 -45.08 27.44
N THR A 133 16.85 -46.14 27.68
CA THR A 133 17.42 -46.47 28.99
C THR A 133 18.31 -45.33 29.48
N HIS A 134 18.11 -44.92 30.72
CA HIS A 134 18.90 -43.88 31.39
C HIS A 134 20.40 -44.18 31.28
N VAL A 135 21.13 -43.29 30.60
CA VAL A 135 22.60 -43.27 30.61
C VAL A 135 23.05 -42.47 31.83
N ILE A 136 23.80 -43.13 32.69
CA ILE A 136 24.44 -42.58 33.89
C ILE A 136 25.46 -41.53 33.45
N ALA A 137 25.34 -40.32 34.00
CA ALA A 137 26.28 -39.23 33.78
C ALA A 137 27.66 -39.59 34.36
N TYR A 138 28.71 -39.37 33.56
CA TYR A 138 30.09 -39.34 34.04
C TYR A 138 30.53 -37.89 34.00
N ASP A 139 30.92 -37.36 35.16
CA ASP A 139 31.61 -36.08 35.27
C ASP A 139 32.96 -36.17 34.55
N MET A 140 33.17 -35.31 33.57
CA MET A 140 34.51 -35.00 33.06
C MET A 140 34.85 -33.57 33.45
N GLU A 141 35.61 -33.45 34.54
CA GLU A 141 36.49 -32.31 34.77
C GLU A 141 37.44 -32.19 33.56
N SER A 142 37.35 -31.08 32.85
CA SER A 142 38.35 -30.65 31.89
C SER A 142 38.86 -29.27 32.28
N SER A 143 39.91 -29.29 33.07
CA SER A 143 40.81 -28.19 33.33
C SER A 143 41.56 -27.84 32.04
N SER A 144 41.33 -26.65 31.49
CA SER A 144 42.23 -26.04 30.50
C SER A 144 42.23 -24.52 30.68
N SER A 145 43.16 -24.07 31.51
CA SER A 145 43.53 -22.67 31.71
C SER A 145 44.49 -22.24 30.61
N GLY A 146 43.95 -21.60 29.56
CA GLY A 146 44.73 -20.90 28.54
C GLY A 146 44.54 -19.38 28.66
N PRO A 147 45.61 -18.56 28.75
CA PRO A 147 45.49 -17.11 28.72
C PRO A 147 45.13 -16.65 27.31
N CYS A 148 43.85 -16.32 27.11
CA CYS A 148 43.34 -15.73 25.88
C CYS A 148 43.71 -14.24 25.84
N VAL A 149 44.78 -13.91 25.13
CA VAL A 149 45.16 -12.53 24.81
C VAL A 149 44.12 -12.00 23.83
N THR A 150 43.19 -11.17 24.32
CA THR A 150 42.21 -10.49 23.48
C THR A 150 42.94 -9.45 22.62
N PRO A 151 42.84 -9.49 21.27
CA PRO A 151 43.35 -8.43 20.45
C PRO A 151 42.51 -7.18 20.70
N VAL A 152 43.15 -6.12 21.22
CA VAL A 152 42.59 -4.77 21.27
C VAL A 152 42.43 -4.32 19.82
N VAL A 153 41.25 -4.59 19.25
CA VAL A 153 40.85 -4.06 17.95
C VAL A 153 40.57 -2.58 18.18
N SER A 154 41.54 -1.74 17.85
CA SER A 154 41.38 -0.29 17.80
C SER A 154 40.15 0.03 16.95
N LYS A 155 39.13 0.61 17.58
CA LYS A 155 37.89 1.09 16.98
C LYS A 155 38.25 2.16 15.95
N THR A 156 38.48 1.77 14.70
CA THR A 156 38.58 2.70 13.58
C THR A 156 37.26 3.45 13.53
N ALA A 157 37.30 4.77 13.73
CA ALA A 157 36.12 5.61 13.73
C ALA A 157 35.35 5.40 12.42
N SER A 158 34.13 4.86 12.53
CA SER A 158 33.26 4.66 11.39
C SER A 158 33.00 6.01 10.70
N PRO A 159 32.96 6.05 9.36
CA PRO A 159 32.62 7.27 8.63
C PRO A 159 31.26 7.80 9.10
N PRO A 160 31.04 9.13 9.01
CA PRO A 160 29.78 9.75 9.39
C PRO A 160 28.63 9.10 8.62
N VAL A 161 27.66 8.61 9.38
CA VAL A 161 26.45 7.98 8.88
C VAL A 161 25.61 9.01 8.13
N VAL A 162 25.37 8.78 6.84
CA VAL A 162 24.49 9.63 6.03
C VAL A 162 23.09 9.00 6.02
N PRO A 163 22.05 9.70 6.48
CA PRO A 163 20.69 9.18 6.46
C PRO A 163 20.20 8.89 5.04
N ASP A 164 19.33 7.87 4.90
CA ASP A 164 18.64 7.61 3.64
C ASP A 164 17.69 8.78 3.30
N MET A 165 18.09 9.57 2.31
CA MET A 165 17.34 10.74 1.83
C MET A 165 15.92 10.38 1.37
N LEU A 166 15.69 9.16 0.87
CA LEU A 166 14.37 8.75 0.43
C LEU A 166 13.43 8.47 1.62
N ALA A 167 13.96 7.90 2.71
CA ALA A 167 13.22 7.71 3.95
C ALA A 167 12.86 9.07 4.60
N VAL A 168 13.79 10.03 4.57
CA VAL A 168 13.54 11.40 5.04
C VAL A 168 12.44 12.09 4.23
N ASN A 169 12.47 11.97 2.90
CA ASN A 169 11.44 12.53 2.03
C ASN A 169 10.06 11.91 2.29
N LEU A 170 10.00 10.60 2.54
CA LEU A 170 8.76 9.91 2.89
C LEU A 170 8.13 10.48 4.18
N LEU A 171 8.95 10.75 5.20
CA LEU A 171 8.46 11.38 6.44
C LEU A 171 8.08 12.85 6.26
N ALA A 172 8.71 13.59 5.34
CA ALA A 172 8.31 14.95 4.99
C ALA A 172 6.92 14.98 4.33
N VAL A 173 6.62 14.01 3.46
CA VAL A 173 5.27 13.86 2.87
C VAL A 173 4.23 13.56 3.96
N LEU A 174 4.55 12.69 4.92
CA LEU A 174 3.69 12.41 6.06
C LEU A 174 3.46 13.65 6.93
N GLU A 175 4.50 14.40 7.24
CA GLU A 175 4.42 15.63 8.03
C GLU A 175 3.52 16.68 7.38
N ASN A 176 3.65 16.89 6.07
CA ASN A 176 2.78 17.79 5.32
C ASN A 176 1.31 17.33 5.38
N ALA A 177 1.05 16.04 5.15
CA ALA A 177 -0.30 15.49 5.25
C ALA A 177 -0.91 15.64 6.65
N ILE A 178 -0.09 15.61 7.71
CA ILE A 178 -0.55 15.86 9.09
C ILE A 178 -0.94 17.32 9.31
N GLN A 179 -0.26 18.29 8.67
CA GLN A 179 -0.62 19.70 8.79
C GLN A 179 -1.97 20.02 8.14
N ASP A 180 -2.34 19.27 7.09
CA ASP A 180 -3.60 19.43 6.37
C ASP A 180 -4.79 18.71 7.05
N LEU A 181 -4.56 18.02 8.17
CA LEU A 181 -5.63 17.36 8.92
C LEU A 181 -6.54 18.40 9.60
N PRO A 182 -7.86 18.16 9.61
CA PRO A 182 -8.77 18.97 10.42
C PRO A 182 -8.48 18.75 11.91
N THR A 183 -9.11 19.55 12.77
CA THR A 183 -8.90 19.50 14.22
C THR A 183 -9.15 18.10 14.77
N LEU A 184 -8.07 17.39 15.12
CA LEU A 184 -8.10 16.10 15.79
C LEU A 184 -8.15 16.28 17.32
N PRO A 185 -8.68 15.29 18.07
CA PRO A 185 -8.61 15.30 19.53
C PRO A 185 -7.15 15.30 20.02
N GLU A 186 -6.93 15.84 21.20
CA GLU A 186 -5.63 15.78 21.88
C GLU A 186 -5.37 14.36 22.41
N ALA A 187 -4.14 13.89 22.27
CA ALA A 187 -3.75 12.54 22.68
C ALA A 187 -3.81 12.36 24.20
N SER A 188 -4.55 11.36 24.66
CA SER A 188 -4.54 10.89 26.06
C SER A 188 -3.37 9.93 26.27
N GLU A 189 -2.92 9.78 27.52
CA GLU A 189 -1.87 8.82 27.90
C GLU A 189 -2.24 7.36 27.60
N SER A 190 -3.54 7.08 27.42
CA SER A 190 -4.06 5.76 27.08
C SER A 190 -4.03 5.45 25.58
N ASN A 191 -3.82 6.45 24.70
CA ASN A 191 -3.79 6.22 23.27
C ASN A 191 -2.52 5.47 22.87
N GLU A 192 -2.65 4.54 21.92
CA GLU A 192 -1.52 3.71 21.49
C GLU A 192 -0.41 4.56 20.87
N ILE A 193 -0.76 5.64 20.17
CA ILE A 193 0.23 6.55 19.56
C ILE A 193 1.20 7.18 20.58
N THR A 194 0.83 7.23 21.87
CA THR A 194 1.70 7.78 22.92
C THR A 194 2.95 6.93 23.18
N MET A 195 3.00 5.68 22.70
CA MET A 195 4.22 4.86 22.77
C MET A 195 5.42 5.54 22.09
N PHE A 196 5.18 6.39 21.08
CA PHE A 196 6.23 7.13 20.37
C PHE A 196 6.70 8.38 21.11
N ALA A 197 6.07 8.75 22.22
CA ALA A 197 6.55 9.84 23.07
C ALA A 197 7.74 9.41 23.96
N GLN A 198 8.07 8.12 23.98
CA GLN A 198 9.20 7.58 24.74
C GLN A 198 10.54 7.96 24.11
N SER A 199 11.59 8.04 24.93
CA SER A 199 12.95 8.27 24.43
C SER A 199 13.48 7.03 23.71
N ILE A 200 14.16 7.24 22.58
CA ILE A 200 14.86 6.17 21.85
C ILE A 200 15.98 5.61 22.74
N PRO A 201 16.03 4.27 22.99
CA PRO A 201 17.12 3.65 23.73
C PRO A 201 18.47 3.98 23.10
N THR A 202 19.48 4.29 23.91
CA THR A 202 20.82 4.69 23.43
C THR A 202 21.77 3.51 23.24
N ASP A 203 21.42 2.35 23.79
CA ASP A 203 22.21 1.11 23.83
C ASP A 203 21.75 0.07 22.80
N LEU A 204 20.89 0.46 21.87
CA LEU A 204 20.39 -0.42 20.83
C LEU A 204 21.46 -0.66 19.77
N ALA A 205 21.72 -1.92 19.44
CA ALA A 205 22.60 -2.28 18.34
C ALA A 205 21.93 -1.99 16.98
N ASP A 206 22.69 -1.53 16.00
CA ASP A 206 22.19 -1.10 14.68
C ASP A 206 21.38 -2.21 13.98
N ASP A 207 21.79 -3.48 14.14
CA ASP A 207 21.13 -4.65 13.56
C ASP A 207 19.79 -4.99 14.24
N ASN A 208 19.59 -4.59 15.50
CA ASN A 208 18.37 -4.83 16.27
C ASN A 208 17.42 -3.62 16.27
N ALA A 209 17.81 -2.51 15.63
CA ALA A 209 17.02 -1.29 15.65
C ALA A 209 15.64 -1.46 15.02
N TRP A 210 15.57 -2.18 13.89
CA TRP A 210 14.30 -2.50 13.24
C TRP A 210 13.41 -3.41 14.09
N GLU A 211 13.99 -4.45 14.71
CA GLU A 211 13.25 -5.40 15.57
C GLU A 211 12.63 -4.73 16.79
N TYR A 212 13.18 -3.60 17.23
CA TYR A 212 12.59 -2.75 18.27
C TYR A 212 11.44 -1.87 17.74
N LEU A 213 11.62 -1.26 16.57
CA LEU A 213 10.64 -0.32 16.01
C LEU A 213 9.42 -1.02 15.40
N ASP A 214 9.62 -2.16 14.74
CA ASP A 214 8.57 -2.85 13.98
C ASP A 214 7.37 -3.27 14.85
N PRO A 215 7.55 -3.83 16.06
CA PRO A 215 6.44 -4.13 16.96
C PRO A 215 5.62 -2.89 17.34
N MET A 216 6.25 -1.74 17.62
CA MET A 216 5.55 -0.49 17.93
C MET A 216 4.69 -0.04 16.74
N LEU A 217 5.28 -0.04 15.54
CA LEU A 217 4.55 0.31 14.33
C LEU A 217 3.46 -0.71 13.99
N ASN A 218 3.66 -2.01 14.26
CA ASN A 218 2.63 -3.03 14.06
C ASN A 218 1.52 -2.97 15.10
N GLN A 219 1.80 -2.52 16.32
CA GLN A 219 0.76 -2.33 17.33
C GLN A 219 -0.21 -1.23 16.86
N PHE A 220 0.32 -0.12 16.36
CA PHE A 220 -0.47 1.02 15.89
C PHE A 220 -1.04 0.84 14.47
N LEU A 221 -0.24 0.36 13.51
CA LEU A 221 -0.57 0.28 12.07
C LEU A 221 -0.72 -1.16 11.55
N GLY A 222 -0.80 -2.16 12.43
CA GLY A 222 -0.72 -3.58 12.07
C GLY A 222 -1.84 -4.10 11.18
N PHE A 223 -1.65 -5.28 10.59
CA PHE A 223 -2.55 -5.87 9.61
C PHE A 223 -4.00 -6.01 10.06
N ASN A 224 -4.22 -6.23 11.36
CA ASN A 224 -5.56 -6.45 11.93
C ASN A 224 -6.33 -5.16 12.26
N ARG A 225 -5.74 -3.98 12.06
CA ARG A 225 -6.43 -2.70 12.27
C ARG A 225 -7.16 -2.25 11.02
N THR A 226 -8.44 -1.91 11.12
CA THR A 226 -9.13 -1.28 9.99
C THR A 226 -8.65 0.16 9.80
N ALA A 227 -8.95 0.77 8.65
CA ALA A 227 -8.64 2.18 8.43
C ALA A 227 -9.38 3.09 9.43
N GLU A 228 -10.59 2.69 9.83
CA GLU A 228 -11.43 3.39 10.81
C GLU A 228 -10.83 3.30 12.22
N ASP A 229 -10.32 2.13 12.62
CA ASP A 229 -9.64 1.97 13.91
C ASP A 229 -8.41 2.87 14.00
N ILE A 230 -7.59 2.90 12.94
CA ILE A 230 -6.41 3.76 12.88
C ILE A 230 -6.83 5.22 12.95
N LEU A 231 -7.91 5.60 12.24
CA LEU A 231 -8.43 6.96 12.22
C LEU A 231 -8.88 7.43 13.61
N ASN A 232 -9.60 6.58 14.35
CA ASN A 232 -10.07 6.88 15.70
C ASN A 232 -8.93 7.06 16.72
N GLU A 233 -7.77 6.43 16.46
CA GLU A 233 -6.56 6.59 17.26
C GLU A 233 -5.66 7.75 16.80
N LEU A 234 -6.01 8.46 15.71
CA LEU A 234 -5.26 9.65 15.29
C LEU A 234 -5.56 10.80 16.25
N CYS A 235 -4.53 11.23 16.97
CA CYS A 235 -4.61 12.37 17.86
C CYS A 235 -3.52 13.41 17.55
N ARG A 236 -3.80 14.66 17.91
CA ARG A 236 -2.85 15.78 17.90
C ARG A 236 -2.27 15.99 19.31
N GLY A 237 -1.40 16.98 19.45
CA GLY A 237 -0.81 17.39 20.73
C GLY A 237 0.61 16.86 20.94
N GLU A 238 1.11 17.03 22.15
CA GLU A 238 2.49 16.69 22.53
C GLU A 238 2.80 15.18 22.55
N ARG A 239 1.78 14.33 22.34
CA ARG A 239 1.92 12.87 22.25
C ARG A 239 1.25 12.28 21.01
N GLY A 240 0.89 13.13 20.05
CA GLY A 240 0.19 12.73 18.83
C GLY A 240 1.10 12.43 17.63
N LEU A 241 0.52 12.55 16.43
CA LEU A 241 1.19 12.23 15.16
C LEU A 241 2.50 13.00 14.92
N ALA A 242 2.58 14.26 15.33
CA ALA A 242 3.80 15.06 15.18
C ALA A 242 4.99 14.45 15.96
N VAL A 243 4.71 13.88 17.14
CA VAL A 243 5.74 13.23 17.96
C VAL A 243 6.15 11.89 17.38
N MET A 244 5.20 11.13 16.82
CA MET A 244 5.53 9.91 16.06
C MET A 244 6.46 10.20 14.87
N VAL A 245 6.17 11.25 14.09
CA VAL A 245 7.05 11.64 12.96
C VAL A 245 8.43 12.06 13.45
N ARG A 246 8.51 12.86 14.51
CA ARG A 246 9.79 13.24 15.12
C ARG A 246 10.57 12.01 15.59
N TYR A 247 9.91 11.09 16.28
CA TYR A 247 10.49 9.82 16.73
C TYR A 247 11.08 9.04 15.56
N LEU A 248 10.32 8.87 14.47
CA LEU A 248 10.79 8.16 13.28
C LEU A 248 11.97 8.87 12.60
N LYS A 249 11.96 10.21 12.51
CA LYS A 249 13.09 10.99 11.96
C LYS A 249 14.37 10.75 12.75
N GLU A 250 14.28 10.81 14.08
CA GLU A 250 15.43 10.54 14.96
C GLU A 250 15.91 9.09 14.84
N PHE A 251 14.98 8.14 14.76
CA PHE A 251 15.29 6.71 14.67
C PHE A 251 16.01 6.37 13.35
N ILE A 252 15.53 6.89 12.21
CA ILE A 252 16.18 6.72 10.90
C ILE A 252 17.56 7.38 10.89
N GLY A 253 17.67 8.58 11.46
CA GLY A 253 18.93 9.31 11.52
C GLY A 253 20.01 8.59 12.34
N ARG A 254 19.62 7.88 13.40
CA ARG A 254 20.56 7.13 14.24
C ARG A 254 20.91 5.75 13.68
N TYR A 255 19.91 4.99 13.21
CA TYR A 255 20.06 3.57 12.92
C TYR A 255 20.03 3.19 11.44
N GLN A 256 19.91 4.16 10.52
CA GLN A 256 19.90 3.92 9.06
C GLN A 256 18.87 2.87 8.61
N ILE A 257 17.65 2.94 9.16
CA ILE A 257 16.59 2.03 8.73
C ILE A 257 16.33 2.18 7.23
N ASP A 258 16.32 1.05 6.53
CA ASP A 258 15.99 0.97 5.12
C ASP A 258 14.56 1.47 4.86
N ARG A 259 14.40 2.36 3.88
CA ARG A 259 13.10 2.92 3.48
C ARG A 259 12.06 1.84 3.19
N GLY A 260 12.44 0.73 2.56
CA GLY A 260 11.52 -0.32 2.15
C GLY A 260 10.76 -0.94 3.33
N LEU A 261 11.38 -0.93 4.52
CA LEU A 261 10.76 -1.42 5.75
C LEU A 261 9.67 -0.47 6.28
N LEU A 262 9.87 0.85 6.13
CA LEU A 262 8.93 1.87 6.58
C LEU A 262 7.83 2.18 5.56
N GLU A 263 8.16 2.08 4.26
CA GLU A 263 7.32 2.57 3.16
C GLU A 263 5.89 2.06 3.23
N GLY A 264 5.69 0.75 3.37
CA GLY A 264 4.34 0.16 3.41
C GLY A 264 3.49 0.66 4.59
N LYS A 265 4.12 0.90 5.75
CA LYS A 265 3.42 1.35 6.96
C LYS A 265 3.08 2.83 6.90
N VAL A 266 4.03 3.65 6.46
CA VAL A 266 3.81 5.09 6.27
C VAL A 266 2.78 5.35 5.16
N GLN A 267 2.84 4.60 4.06
CA GLN A 267 1.82 4.70 2.99
C GLN A 267 0.42 4.33 3.49
N ARG A 268 0.31 3.31 4.35
CA ARG A 268 -0.98 2.97 4.98
C ARG A 268 -1.52 4.12 5.81
N LEU A 269 -0.69 4.73 6.66
CA LEU A 269 -1.08 5.87 7.48
C LEU A 269 -1.47 7.07 6.62
N LEU A 270 -0.69 7.39 5.59
CA LEU A 270 -1.01 8.44 4.61
C LEU A 270 -2.37 8.23 3.96
N LYS A 271 -2.69 6.98 3.57
CA LYS A 271 -3.98 6.65 2.98
C LYS A 271 -5.14 6.89 3.95
N VAL A 272 -4.97 6.57 5.25
CA VAL A 272 -5.98 6.84 6.28
C VAL A 272 -6.21 8.35 6.44
N ILE A 273 -5.13 9.13 6.54
CA ILE A 273 -5.17 10.60 6.63
C ILE A 273 -5.90 11.20 5.43
N GLN A 274 -5.54 10.80 4.21
CA GLN A 274 -6.19 11.26 2.98
C GLN A 274 -7.68 10.93 2.94
N THR A 275 -8.06 9.72 3.36
CA THR A 275 -9.48 9.30 3.41
C THR A 275 -10.29 10.20 4.34
N HIS A 276 -9.72 10.53 5.50
CA HIS A 276 -10.36 11.42 6.47
C HIS A 276 -10.52 12.87 5.96
N THR A 277 -9.48 13.41 5.32
CA THR A 277 -9.55 14.76 4.73
C THR A 277 -10.61 14.85 3.62
N CYS A 278 -10.76 13.80 2.81
CA CYS A 278 -11.82 13.72 1.81
C CYS A 278 -13.22 13.66 2.43
N GLN A 279 -13.42 12.87 3.49
CA GLN A 279 -14.72 12.73 4.16
C GLN A 279 -15.19 14.04 4.79
N ASN A 280 -14.30 14.79 5.44
CA ASN A 280 -14.64 16.07 6.08
C ASN A 280 -14.92 17.20 5.07
N SER A 281 -14.44 17.08 3.84
CA SER A 281 -14.77 18.04 2.77
C SER A 281 -16.22 17.89 2.30
N HIS A 282 -16.80 16.69 2.41
CA HIS A 282 -18.18 16.42 2.00
C HIS A 282 -19.22 16.84 3.04
N SER A 283 -18.92 16.71 4.34
CA SER A 283 -19.85 17.11 5.41
C SER A 283 -20.10 18.62 5.42
N ASN A 284 -19.07 19.43 5.20
CA ASN A 284 -19.20 20.89 5.21
C ASN A 284 -19.95 21.43 3.98
N ALA A 285 -19.88 20.76 2.82
CA ALA A 285 -20.59 21.20 1.61
C ALA A 285 -22.10 20.92 1.65
N SER A 286 -22.54 19.97 2.48
CA SER A 286 -23.95 19.56 2.54
C SER A 286 -24.81 20.45 3.44
N SER A 287 -24.21 21.26 4.31
CA SER A 287 -24.95 22.11 5.26
C SER A 287 -25.35 23.48 4.71
N ASP A 288 -24.85 23.88 3.52
CA ASP A 288 -25.12 25.19 2.91
C ASP A 288 -26.26 25.19 1.87
N ILE A 289 -27.03 24.11 1.76
CA ILE A 289 -28.34 24.20 1.07
C ILE A 289 -29.31 24.90 2.03
N ILE A 290 -29.17 26.22 2.10
CA ILE A 290 -30.20 27.11 2.63
C ILE A 290 -31.43 26.86 1.75
N VAL A 291 -32.42 26.16 2.29
CA VAL A 291 -33.77 26.15 1.74
C VAL A 291 -34.28 27.58 1.87
N ILE A 292 -34.08 28.37 0.81
CA ILE A 292 -34.76 29.65 0.63
C ILE A 292 -36.24 29.28 0.57
N SER A 293 -36.90 29.42 1.72
CA SER A 293 -38.35 29.29 1.79
C SER A 293 -38.90 30.53 1.12
N ASP A 294 -39.51 30.36 -0.06
CA ASP A 294 -40.23 31.40 -0.76
C ASP A 294 -41.38 31.89 0.13
N GLY A 295 -41.09 32.92 0.92
CA GLY A 295 -42.07 33.73 1.61
C GLY A 295 -42.59 34.79 0.66
N GLU A 296 -43.69 34.48 -0.02
CA GLU A 296 -44.60 35.51 -0.49
C GLU A 296 -45.21 36.21 0.75
N ASP A 297 -44.89 37.48 0.99
CA ASP A 297 -45.92 38.53 1.11
C ASP A 297 -45.31 39.95 1.20
N GLY A 298 -45.91 40.86 0.44
CA GLY A 298 -46.41 42.11 0.98
C GLY A 298 -45.44 43.23 1.40
N THR A 299 -45.52 44.31 0.62
CA THR A 299 -45.49 45.73 1.02
C THR A 299 -44.16 46.47 1.19
N SER A 300 -43.97 47.35 0.20
CA SER A 300 -43.21 48.59 0.18
C SER A 300 -43.24 49.41 1.48
N GLU A 301 -42.06 49.76 2.02
CA GLU A 301 -41.85 51.10 2.59
C GLU A 301 -40.39 51.53 2.38
N GLN A 302 -40.26 52.67 1.73
CA GLN A 302 -39.03 53.33 1.33
C GLN A 302 -38.52 54.18 2.50
N ARG A 303 -37.32 53.91 3.01
CA ARG A 303 -36.61 54.81 3.93
C ARG A 303 -35.12 54.94 3.60
N ASP A 304 -34.68 56.18 3.82
CA ASP A 304 -33.40 56.82 3.49
C ASP A 304 -32.12 56.09 3.91
N PRO A 305 -31.03 56.20 3.12
CA PRO A 305 -29.71 55.71 3.50
C PRO A 305 -28.96 56.79 4.30
N THR A 306 -28.82 56.60 5.61
CA THR A 306 -27.84 57.35 6.40
C THR A 306 -26.50 56.64 6.31
N TYR A 307 -25.57 57.35 5.69
CA TYR A 307 -24.15 57.03 5.50
C TYR A 307 -23.44 56.87 6.87
N LEU A 308 -22.80 55.73 7.12
CA LEU A 308 -21.79 55.56 8.18
C LEU A 308 -20.58 54.79 7.63
N PRO A 309 -19.37 55.07 8.17
CA PRO A 309 -18.13 54.82 7.48
C PRO A 309 -17.68 53.35 7.57
N SER A 310 -17.09 52.90 6.47
CA SER A 310 -16.41 51.63 6.25
C SER A 310 -15.32 51.36 7.29
N GLU A 311 -15.44 50.22 7.98
CA GLU A 311 -14.30 49.56 8.61
C GLU A 311 -13.48 48.80 7.55
N PRO A 312 -12.15 48.69 7.70
CA PRO A 312 -11.31 47.97 6.76
C PRO A 312 -11.58 46.47 6.86
N THR A 313 -12.26 45.92 5.86
CA THR A 313 -12.32 44.48 5.64
C THR A 313 -10.90 43.96 5.39
N SER A 314 -10.37 43.27 6.39
CA SER A 314 -9.19 42.43 6.27
C SER A 314 -9.47 41.38 5.20
N SER A 315 -8.90 41.59 4.02
CA SER A 315 -8.92 40.63 2.92
C SER A 315 -8.17 39.38 3.36
N TYR A 316 -8.90 38.36 3.82
CA TYR A 316 -8.39 37.00 3.84
C TYR A 316 -8.15 36.60 2.39
N ILE A 317 -6.89 36.62 1.99
CA ILE A 317 -6.44 35.94 0.78
C ILE A 317 -6.69 34.45 1.04
N VAL A 318 -7.74 33.91 0.43
CA VAL A 318 -7.86 32.47 0.23
C VAL A 318 -6.72 32.11 -0.71
N SER A 319 -5.62 31.62 -0.15
CA SER A 319 -4.53 31.04 -0.90
C SER A 319 -5.06 29.76 -1.56
N VAL A 320 -5.61 29.92 -2.76
CA VAL A 320 -5.88 28.81 -3.67
C VAL A 320 -4.52 28.21 -4.02
N TRP A 321 -4.23 27.04 -3.46
CA TRP A 321 -3.02 26.31 -3.80
C TRP A 321 -3.02 26.00 -5.31
N PRO A 322 -1.92 26.28 -6.03
CA PRO A 322 -1.78 25.78 -7.38
C PRO A 322 -1.71 24.24 -7.33
N PRO A 323 -2.31 23.53 -8.31
CA PRO A 323 -2.12 22.10 -8.43
C PRO A 323 -0.63 21.80 -8.57
N PHE A 324 -0.14 20.86 -7.77
CA PHE A 324 1.22 20.34 -7.77
C PHE A 324 1.81 20.28 -9.18
N ALA A 325 2.78 21.17 -9.46
CA ALA A 325 3.58 21.11 -10.67
C ALA A 325 4.54 19.91 -10.58
N PRO A 326 4.70 19.11 -11.64
CA PRO A 326 5.64 18.00 -11.65
C PRO A 326 7.09 18.52 -11.61
N CYS A 327 7.89 17.93 -10.72
CA CYS A 327 9.33 18.17 -10.60
C CYS A 327 10.03 18.06 -11.95
N LEU A 328 10.57 19.18 -12.44
CA LEU A 328 11.59 19.21 -13.48
C LEU A 328 12.89 18.64 -12.89
N ALA A 329 13.24 17.42 -13.29
CA ALA A 329 14.59 16.89 -13.11
C ALA A 329 15.52 17.56 -14.13
N LEU A 330 16.37 18.47 -13.65
CA LEU A 330 17.56 18.92 -14.38
C LEU A 330 18.58 17.78 -14.39
N GLY A 331 18.99 17.38 -15.58
CA GLY A 331 19.95 16.30 -15.80
C GLY A 331 21.39 16.72 -15.50
N LEU A 332 22.10 15.79 -14.86
CA LEU A 332 23.50 15.44 -15.11
C LEU A 332 23.57 13.93 -15.29
#